data_AF-A0AA36N5Y6-F1
#
_entry.id   AF-A0AA36N5Y6-F1
#
_cell.length_a   1.000
_cell.length_b   1.000
_cell.length_c   1.000
_cell.angle_alpha   90.00
_cell.angle_beta   90.00
_cell.angle_gamma   90.00
#
_symmetry.space_group_name_H-M   'P 1'
#
loop_
_entity.id
_entity.type
_entity.pdbx_description
1 polymer ?
#
loop_
_entity_poly.entity_id
_entity_poly.type
_entity_poly.pdbx_seq_one_letter_code
_entity_poly.pdbx_strand_id
1 'polypeptide(L)'
;MDWRGPTAELEVPLARVRSDAEVEDLLERQLKVSRNDTVEQLKRDPFWVHRPSHELELAAEQGVEEWWKGVRKASMFWRHKPLEVRRQLKRLDLVGVRDFLQVLLDFASGRLEF
;
A
#
# COMPACT_ATOMS: atom_id res chain seq x y z
N MET A 1 -21.76 4.72 14.89
CA MET A 1 -21.14 3.61 14.12
C MET A 1 -20.73 4.25 12.80
N ASP A 2 -19.57 4.91 12.78
CA ASP A 2 -19.19 5.80 11.67
C ASP A 2 -18.59 4.99 10.53
N TRP A 3 -19.38 4.85 9.47
CA TRP A 3 -18.96 4.37 8.17
C TRP A 3 -17.96 5.39 7.61
N ARG A 4 -16.66 5.08 7.67
CA ARG A 4 -15.65 5.88 6.98
C ARG A 4 -15.88 5.70 5.48
N GLY A 5 -16.37 6.76 4.83
CA GLY A 5 -16.46 6.86 3.39
C GLY A 5 -15.10 6.60 2.72
N PRO A 6 -15.07 6.36 1.40
CA PRO A 6 -13.88 5.93 0.70
C PRO A 6 -12.77 6.95 0.95
N THR A 7 -11.72 6.50 1.65
CA THR A 7 -10.41 7.15 1.65
C THR A 7 -10.08 7.46 0.20
N ALA A 8 -9.62 8.69 -0.08
CA ALA A 8 -9.27 9.16 -1.42
C ALA A 8 -8.19 8.26 -2.04
N GLU A 9 -8.62 7.11 -2.55
CA GLU A 9 -7.93 6.33 -3.55
C GLU A 9 -7.83 7.29 -4.71
N LEU A 10 -6.60 7.72 -5.02
CA LEU A 10 -6.30 8.35 -6.28
C LEU A 10 -6.91 7.47 -7.38
N GLU A 11 -8.06 7.90 -7.92
CA GLU A 11 -8.71 7.32 -9.10
C GLU A 11 -7.84 7.60 -10.34
N VAL A 12 -6.58 7.17 -10.30
CA VAL A 12 -5.80 6.99 -11.51
C VAL A 12 -6.34 5.70 -12.11
N PRO A 13 -6.97 5.74 -13.31
CA PRO A 13 -7.49 4.52 -13.90
C PRO A 13 -6.35 3.51 -14.03
N LEU A 14 -6.54 2.34 -13.42
CA LEU A 14 -5.62 1.20 -13.46
C LEU A 14 -5.29 0.78 -14.91
N ALA A 15 -6.09 1.22 -15.89
CA ALA A 15 -5.92 1.04 -17.33
C ALA A 15 -4.60 1.60 -17.94
N ARG A 16 -3.73 2.22 -17.13
CA ARG A 16 -2.42 2.73 -17.58
C ARG A 16 -1.22 1.86 -17.21
N VAL A 17 -1.37 0.76 -16.46
CA VAL A 17 -0.22 -0.07 -16.10
C VAL A 17 0.08 -1.04 -17.24
N ARG A 18 0.93 -0.65 -18.20
CA ARG A 18 1.27 -1.45 -19.39
C ARG A 18 2.74 -1.87 -19.42
N SER A 19 3.58 -1.26 -18.60
CA SER A 19 5.02 -1.49 -18.56
C SER A 19 5.54 -1.59 -17.12
N ASP A 20 6.71 -2.22 -16.95
CA ASP A 20 7.41 -2.23 -15.65
C ASP A 20 7.73 -0.82 -15.15
N ALA A 21 8.05 0.11 -16.05
CA ALA A 21 8.33 1.50 -15.68
C ALA A 21 7.10 2.20 -15.08
N GLU A 22 5.91 1.94 -15.62
CA GLU A 22 4.66 2.47 -15.07
C GLU A 22 4.27 1.81 -13.75
N VAL A 23 4.60 0.52 -13.57
CA VAL A 23 4.44 -0.16 -12.28
C VAL A 23 5.28 0.55 -11.21
N GLU A 24 6.56 0.80 -11.48
CA GLU A 24 7.45 1.44 -10.50
C GLU A 24 7.06 2.90 -10.20
N ASP A 25 6.73 3.71 -11.21
CA ASP A 25 6.28 5.10 -10.99
C ASP A 25 4.99 5.16 -10.17
N LEU A 26 4.02 4.28 -10.47
CA LEU A 26 2.77 4.22 -9.70
C LEU A 26 3.02 3.70 -8.28
N LEU A 27 3.91 2.72 -8.11
CA LEU A 27 4.31 2.17 -6.83
C LEU A 27 4.93 3.27 -5.93
N GLU A 28 5.89 4.04 -6.44
CA GLU A 28 6.52 5.12 -5.67
C GLU A 28 5.51 6.17 -5.21
N ARG A 29 4.61 6.59 -6.11
CA ARG A 29 3.55 7.56 -5.78
C ARG A 29 2.63 7.04 -4.70
N GLN A 30 2.16 5.79 -4.82
CA GLN A 30 1.29 5.17 -3.83
C GLN A 30 1.99 4.97 -2.48
N LEU A 31 3.26 4.57 -2.47
CA LEU A 31 4.03 4.41 -1.23
C LEU A 31 4.24 5.74 -0.52
N LYS A 32 4.45 6.84 -1.27
CA LYS A 32 4.54 8.19 -0.70
C LYS A 32 3.23 8.63 -0.05
N VAL A 33 2.10 8.44 -0.72
CA VAL A 33 0.77 8.74 -0.16
C VAL A 33 0.52 7.89 1.09
N SER A 34 0.74 6.57 0.99
CA SER A 34 0.56 5.64 2.11
C SER A 34 1.44 5.98 3.32
N ARG A 35 2.68 6.44 3.09
CA ARG A 35 3.56 6.92 4.17
C ARG A 35 2.95 8.14 4.86
N ASN A 36 2.54 9.17 4.12
CA ASN A 36 1.94 10.37 4.70
C ASN A 36 0.69 10.04 5.51
N ASP A 37 -0.18 9.17 4.97
CA ASP A 37 -1.38 8.72 5.67
C ASP A 37 -1.05 7.97 6.97
N THR A 38 0.00 7.15 6.95
CA THR A 38 0.48 6.44 8.15
C THR A 38 0.98 7.41 9.20
N VAL A 39 1.79 8.40 8.81
CA VAL A 39 2.28 9.44 9.72
C VAL A 39 1.12 10.24 10.33
N GLU A 40 0.13 10.63 9.51
CA GLU A 40 -1.06 11.34 10.00
C GLU A 40 -1.92 10.49 10.95
N GLN A 41 -2.00 9.17 10.71
CA GLN A 41 -2.65 8.25 11.63
C GLN A 41 -1.89 8.12 12.94
N LEU A 42 -0.56 8.03 12.90
CA LEU A 42 0.29 7.96 14.10
C LEU A 42 0.19 9.25 14.93
N LYS A 43 0.13 10.42 14.31
CA LYS A 43 -0.08 11.70 15.03
C LYS A 43 -1.37 11.74 15.85
N ARG A 44 -2.39 10.98 15.43
CA ARG A 44 -3.69 10.90 16.12
C ARG A 44 -3.74 9.79 17.16
N ASP A 45 -2.73 8.93 17.21
CA ASP A 45 -2.67 7.83 18.16
C ASP A 45 -2.16 8.33 19.53
N PRO A 46 -2.88 8.09 20.64
CA PRO A 46 -2.46 8.50 21.98
C PRO A 46 -1.06 8.03 22.38
N PHE A 47 -0.62 6.87 21.89
CA PHE A 47 0.71 6.34 22.17
C PHE A 47 1.82 7.10 21.43
N TRP A 48 1.50 7.74 20.31
CA TRP A 48 2.48 8.38 19.41
C TRP A 48 2.40 9.92 19.42
N VAL A 49 1.30 10.51 19.89
CA VAL A 49 1.04 11.97 19.82
C VAL A 49 2.13 12.84 20.46
N HIS A 50 2.85 12.32 21.45
CA HIS A 50 3.92 13.02 22.16
C HIS A 50 5.31 12.76 21.57
N ARG A 51 5.42 11.87 20.57
CA ARG A 51 6.68 11.50 19.95
C ARG A 51 7.11 12.56 18.94
N PRO A 52 8.43 12.82 18.82
CA PRO A 52 8.95 13.76 17.82
C PRO A 52 8.70 13.23 16.41
N SER A 53 8.57 14.14 15.43
CA SER A 53 8.21 13.79 14.04
C SER A 53 9.11 12.72 13.43
N HIS A 54 10.41 12.71 13.74
CA HIS A 54 11.34 11.72 13.20
C HIS A 54 11.05 10.28 13.66
N GLU A 55 10.51 10.10 14.88
CA GLU A 55 10.09 8.77 15.36
C GLU A 55 8.83 8.29 14.63
N LEU A 56 7.93 9.20 14.28
CA LEU A 56 6.73 8.88 13.50
C LEU A 56 7.09 8.42 12.08
N GLU A 57 8.05 9.11 11.47
CA GLU A 57 8.58 8.76 10.15
C GLU A 57 9.26 7.39 10.18
N LEU A 58 10.10 7.14 11.20
CA LEU A 58 10.75 5.86 11.38
C LEU A 58 9.73 4.73 11.58
N ALA A 59 8.69 4.96 12.38
CA ALA A 59 7.62 3.99 12.60
C ALA A 59 6.81 3.73 11.32
N ALA A 60 6.58 4.74 10.48
CA ALA A 60 5.93 4.55 9.18
C ALA A 60 6.81 3.73 8.21
N GLU A 61 8.13 3.84 8.29
CA GLU A 61 9.08 3.08 7.47
C GLU A 61 9.29 1.65 7.96
N GLN A 62 9.56 1.48 9.25
CA GLN A 62 9.84 0.17 9.88
C GLN A 62 8.59 -0.64 10.17
N GLY A 63 7.42 0.01 10.19
CA GLY A 63 6.17 -0.60 10.59
C GLY A 63 5.94 -0.55 12.10
N VAL A 64 4.69 -0.74 12.49
CA VAL A 64 4.25 -0.80 13.88
C VAL A 64 3.65 -2.16 14.12
N GLU A 65 4.28 -2.93 15.00
CA GLU A 65 3.84 -4.27 15.38
C GLU A 65 2.52 -4.22 16.16
N GLU A 66 1.71 -5.26 16.02
CA GLU A 66 0.48 -5.41 16.82
C GLU A 66 0.76 -6.14 18.14
N TRP A 67 0.35 -5.53 19.25
CA TRP A 67 0.49 -6.10 20.59
C TRP A 67 -0.87 -6.42 21.20
N TRP A 68 -1.00 -7.57 21.86
CA TRP A 68 -2.21 -7.97 22.57
C TRP A 68 -1.90 -8.47 23.98
N LYS A 69 -2.46 -7.80 24.99
CA LYS A 69 -2.27 -8.14 26.43
C LYS A 69 -0.79 -8.33 26.83
N GLY A 70 0.10 -7.47 26.32
CA GLY A 70 1.53 -7.55 26.60
C GLY A 70 2.30 -8.63 25.83
N VAL A 71 1.62 -9.40 24.96
CA VAL A 71 2.26 -10.38 24.08
C VAL A 71 2.28 -9.82 22.66
N ARG A 72 3.46 -9.84 22.03
CA ARG A 72 3.59 -9.52 20.60
C ARG A 72 2.80 -10.55 19.80
N LYS A 73 1.81 -10.13 19.00
CA LYS A 73 1.20 -11.07 18.03
C LYS A 73 2.29 -11.55 17.07
N ALA A 74 2.15 -12.75 16.52
CA ALA A 74 3.15 -13.34 15.62
C ALA A 74 3.66 -12.31 14.58
N SER A 75 4.91 -12.45 14.10
CA SER A 75 5.62 -11.46 13.25
C SER A 75 4.92 -11.06 11.94
N MET A 76 3.79 -11.69 11.61
CA MET A 76 2.93 -11.35 10.48
C MET A 76 1.85 -10.30 10.81
N PHE A 77 1.59 -10.02 12.09
CA PHE A 77 0.54 -9.12 12.53
C PHE A 77 1.10 -7.72 12.80
N TRP A 78 0.93 -6.87 11.79
CA TRP A 78 1.33 -5.47 11.82
C TRP A 78 0.09 -4.59 11.93
N ARG A 79 0.11 -3.63 12.86
CA ARG A 79 -0.85 -2.54 12.86
C ARG A 79 -0.61 -1.62 11.66
N HIS A 80 0.66 -1.32 11.39
CA HIS A 80 1.12 -0.66 10.17
C HIS A 80 2.26 -1.48 9.57
N LYS A 81 2.09 -1.97 8.33
CA LYS A 81 3.10 -2.81 7.67
C LYS A 81 4.36 -1.98 7.34
N PRO A 82 5.57 -2.57 7.47
CA PRO A 82 6.81 -1.94 7.05
C PRO A 82 6.76 -1.52 5.59
N LEU A 83 7.52 -0.48 5.23
CA LEU A 83 7.59 0.04 3.86
C LEU A 83 7.94 -1.05 2.86
N GLU A 84 8.92 -1.89 3.16
CA GLU A 84 9.37 -2.94 2.26
C GLU A 84 8.28 -4.00 2.00
N VAL A 85 7.53 -4.36 3.03
CA VAL A 85 6.39 -5.29 2.90
C VAL A 85 5.28 -4.64 2.05
N ARG A 86 4.96 -3.36 2.29
CA ARG A 86 3.96 -2.64 1.48
C ARG A 86 4.40 -2.54 0.02
N ARG A 87 5.68 -2.26 -0.21
CA ARG A 87 6.29 -2.19 -1.55
C ARG A 87 6.12 -3.51 -2.29
N GLN A 88 6.52 -4.62 -1.67
CA GLN A 88 6.43 -5.95 -2.29
C GLN A 88 4.99 -6.32 -2.62
N LEU A 89 4.07 -6.16 -1.67
CA LEU A 89 2.65 -6.47 -1.90
C LEU A 89 2.05 -5.62 -3.02
N LYS A 90 2.31 -4.30 -3.01
CA LYS A 90 1.79 -3.41 -4.06
C LYS A 90 2.40 -3.66 -5.43
N ARG A 91 3.69 -4.01 -5.48
CA ARG A 91 4.33 -4.41 -6.74
C ARG A 91 3.66 -5.66 -7.32
N LEU A 92 3.43 -6.68 -6.48
CA LEU A 92 2.72 -7.90 -6.91
C LEU A 92 1.31 -7.59 -7.42
N ASP A 93 0.55 -6.74 -6.72
CA ASP A 93 -0.77 -6.30 -7.16
C ASP A 93 -0.71 -5.62 -8.55
N LEU A 94 0.21 -4.67 -8.73
CA LEU A 94 0.34 -3.91 -9.97
C LEU A 94 0.82 -4.76 -11.15
N VAL A 95 1.75 -5.70 -10.92
CA VAL A 95 2.17 -6.68 -11.92
C VAL A 95 0.99 -7.57 -12.33
N GLY A 96 0.22 -8.06 -11.37
CA GLY A 96 -0.98 -8.86 -11.65
C GLY A 96 -2.02 -8.10 -12.47
N VAL A 97 -2.25 -6.81 -12.16
CA VAL A 97 -3.14 -5.94 -12.94
C VAL A 97 -2.63 -5.77 -14.37
N ARG A 98 -1.33 -5.49 -14.56
CA ARG A 98 -0.72 -5.37 -15.89
C ARG A 98 -0.91 -6.64 -16.70
N ASP A 99 -0.59 -7.79 -16.12
CA ASP A 99 -0.66 -9.08 -16.81
C ASP A 99 -2.10 -9.42 -17.21
N PHE A 100 -3.07 -9.13 -16.33
CA PHE A 100 -4.48 -9.26 -16.64
C PHE A 100 -4.92 -8.34 -17.79
N LEU A 101 -4.50 -7.07 -17.78
CA LEU A 101 -4.79 -6.14 -18.87
C LEU A 101 -4.18 -6.59 -20.19
N GLN A 102 -2.98 -7.18 -20.16
CA GLN A 102 -2.34 -7.74 -21.35
C GLN A 102 -3.16 -8.89 -21.94
N VAL A 103 -3.63 -9.82 -21.10
CA VAL A 103 -4.50 -10.93 -21.54
C VAL A 103 -5.79 -10.40 -22.17
N LEU A 104 -6.42 -9.38 -21.60
CA LEU A 104 -7.62 -8.77 -22.17
C LEU A 104 -7.36 -8.14 -23.55
N LEU A 105 -6.21 -7.47 -23.73
CA LEU A 105 -5.82 -6.89 -25.02
C LEU A 105 -5.54 -7.97 -26.06
N ASP A 106 -4.87 -9.05 -25.67
CA ASP A 106 -4.56 -10.15 -26.58
C ASP A 106 -5.84 -10.87 -27.03
N PHE A 107 -6.78 -11.12 -26.12
CA PHE A 107 -8.12 -11.62 -26.44
C PHE A 107 -8.87 -10.68 -27.40
N ALA A 108 -8.94 -9.37 -27.09
CA ALA A 108 -9.62 -8.39 -27.94
C ALA A 108 -9.00 -8.27 -29.35
N SER A 109 -7.69 -8.53 -29.46
CA SER A 109 -6.96 -8.52 -30.74
C SER A 109 -7.01 -9.83 -31.53
N GLY A 110 -7.70 -10.86 -31.02
CA GLY A 110 -7.78 -12.18 -31.64
C GLY A 110 -6.48 -13.00 -31.56
N ARG A 111 -5.55 -12.63 -30.65
CA ARG A 111 -4.28 -13.35 -30.43
C ARG A 111 -4.40 -14.49 -29.41
N LEU A 112 -5.57 -14.65 -28.79
CA LEU A 112 -5.92 -15.70 -27.85
C LEU A 112 -7.25 -16.34 -28.28
N GLU A 113 -7.24 -17.65 -28.50
CA GLU A 113 -8.43 -18.48 -28.70
C GLU A 113 -8.52 -19.48 -27.54
N PHE A 114 -9.74 -19.70 -26.99
CA PHE A 114 -10.00 -20.61 -25.87
C PHE A 114 -10.54 -21.95 -26.36
#